data_AF-A0A829YQX4-F1
#
_entry.id   AF-A0A829YQX4-F1
#
_cell.length_a   1.000
_cell.length_b   1.000
_cell.length_c   1.000
_cell.angle_alpha   90.00
_cell.angle_beta   90.00
_cell.angle_gamma   90.00
#
_symmetry.space_group_name_H-M   'P 1'
#
loop_
_entity.id
_entity.type
_entity.pdbx_description
1 polymer ?
#
loop_
_entity_poly.entity_id
_entity_poly.type
_entity_poly.pdbx_seq_one_letter_code
_entity_poly.pdbx_strand_id
1 'polypeptide(L)' 'MNIMSQIAEARASALSLRASAKACRREQGALKFRLERAAESLDSIVLIAVRGIERIEQLEHELRQLKATSGQGGVR' A
#
# COMPACT_ATOMS: atom_id res chain seq x y z
N MET A 1 -14.63 -6.37 -0.86
CA MET A 1 -13.78 -5.34 -1.51
C MET A 1 -12.35 -5.88 -1.51
N ASN A 2 -11.68 -5.98 -2.66
CA ASN A 2 -10.36 -6.62 -2.76
C ASN A 2 -9.26 -5.59 -2.43
N ILE A 3 -8.53 -5.77 -1.33
CA ILE A 3 -7.51 -4.81 -0.86
C ILE A 3 -6.40 -4.62 -1.92
N MET A 4 -6.02 -5.68 -2.63
CA MET A 4 -5.02 -5.60 -3.70
C MET A 4 -5.52 -4.78 -4.90
N SER A 5 -6.83 -4.83 -5.20
CA SER A 5 -7.39 -3.99 -6.26
C SER A 5 -7.37 -2.51 -5.88
N GLN A 6 -7.62 -2.17 -4.61
CA GLN A 6 -7.51 -0.80 -4.10
C GLN A 6 -6.07 -0.28 -4.14
N ILE A 7 -5.08 -1.12 -3.79
CA ILE A 7 -3.66 -0.77 -3.89
C ILE A 7 -3.27 -0.50 -5.35
N ALA A 8 -3.72 -1.34 -6.28
CA ALA A 8 -3.47 -1.13 -7.71
C ALA A 8 -4.09 0.17 -8.22
N GLU A 9 -5.33 0.47 -7.81
CA GLU A 9 -6.03 1.71 -8.15
C GLU A 9 -5.32 2.95 -7.58
N ALA A 10 -4.84 2.90 -6.33
CA ALA A 10 -4.08 3.98 -5.72
C ALA A 10 -2.76 4.25 -6.46
N ARG A 11 -2.04 3.19 -6.86
CA ARG A 11 -0.83 3.31 -7.71
C ARG A 11 -1.15 3.90 -9.08
N ALA A 12 -2.21 3.44 -9.73
CA ALA A 12 -2.67 3.98 -11.01
C ALA A 12 -3.01 5.47 -10.89
N SER A 13 -3.68 5.86 -9.81
CA SER A 13 -4.01 7.25 -9.51
C SER A 13 -2.75 8.11 -9.31
N ALA A 14 -1.76 7.63 -8.57
CA ALA A 14 -0.48 8.33 -8.39
C ALA A 14 0.27 8.52 -9.73
N LEU A 15 0.27 7.51 -10.61
CA LEU A 15 0.84 7.62 -11.95
C LEU A 15 0.10 8.65 -12.81
N SER A 16 -1.24 8.65 -12.76
CA SER A 16 -2.07 9.61 -13.47
C SER A 16 -1.77 11.05 -13.03
N LEU A 17 -1.70 11.30 -11.72
CA LEU A 17 -1.36 12.61 -11.16
C LEU A 17 0.02 13.10 -11.61
N ARG A 18 1.03 12.23 -11.66
CA ARG A 18 2.37 12.58 -12.19
C ARG A 18 2.34 12.90 -13.67
N ALA A 19 1.56 12.17 -14.46
CA ALA A 19 1.39 12.47 -15.88
C ALA A 19 0.72 13.85 -16.06
N SER A 20 -0.33 14.15 -15.29
CA SER A 20 -0.97 15.46 -15.28
C SER A 20 -0.03 16.58 -14.82
N ALA A 21 0.83 16.33 -13.83
CA ALA A 21 1.84 17.29 -13.39
C ALA A 21 2.86 17.60 -14.50
N LYS A 22 3.30 16.57 -15.25
CA LYS A 22 4.20 16.73 -16.41
C LYS A 22 3.55 17.52 -17.54
N ALA A 23 2.22 17.43 -17.70
CA ALA A 23 1.47 18.17 -18.70
C ALA A 23 1.20 19.64 -18.32
N CYS A 24 1.48 20.05 -17.08
CA CYS A 24 1.27 21.43 -16.64
C CYS A 24 2.24 22.41 -17.34
N ARG A 25 1.71 23.57 -17.73
CA ARG A 25 2.51 24.68 -18.29
C ARG A 25 3.28 25.40 -17.17
N ARG A 26 4.29 26.21 -17.53
CA ARG A 26 5.13 26.96 -16.58
C ARG A 26 4.33 27.86 -15.64
N GLU A 27 3.27 28.48 -16.13
CA GLU A 27 2.37 29.35 -15.35
C GLU A 27 1.56 28.58 -14.30
N GLN A 28 1.43 27.26 -14.45
CA GLN A 28 0.64 26.39 -13.57
C GLN A 28 1.50 25.76 -12.46
N GLY A 29 2.59 26.41 -12.04
CA GLY A 29 3.55 25.85 -11.07
C GLY A 29 2.92 25.37 -9.77
N ALA A 30 1.95 26.11 -9.22
CA ALA A 30 1.23 25.73 -8.01
C ALA A 30 0.38 24.44 -8.20
N LEU A 31 -0.26 24.29 -9.35
CA LEU A 31 -1.03 23.09 -9.68
C LEU A 31 -0.09 21.89 -9.86
N LYS A 32 1.01 22.07 -10.60
CA LYS A 32 2.04 21.04 -10.78
C LYS A 32 2.53 20.52 -9.44
N PHE A 33 2.92 21.42 -8.54
CA PHE A 33 3.40 21.07 -7.20
C PHE A 33 2.37 20.26 -6.41
N ARG A 34 1.09 20.68 -6.43
CA ARG A 34 0.01 19.96 -5.73
C ARG A 34 -0.22 18.56 -6.30
N LEU A 35 -0.15 18.40 -7.63
CA LEU A 35 -0.29 17.10 -8.28
C LEU A 35 0.86 16.15 -7.93
N GLU A 36 2.10 16.65 -7.95
CA GLU A 36 3.29 15.89 -7.53
C GLU A 36 3.16 15.48 -6.06
N ARG A 37 2.78 16.42 -5.18
CA ARG A 37 2.62 16.14 -3.76
C ARG A 37 1.51 15.15 -3.46
N ALA A 38 0.40 15.21 -4.18
CA ALA A 38 -0.69 14.24 -4.06
C ALA A 38 -0.23 12.83 -4.51
N ALA A 39 0.53 12.73 -5.61
CA ALA A 39 1.09 11.46 -6.06
C ALA A 39 2.07 10.85 -5.03
N GLU A 40 2.95 11.66 -4.44
CA GLU A 40 3.86 11.23 -3.36
C GLU A 40 3.11 10.72 -2.13
N SER A 41 2.01 11.40 -1.78
CA SER A 41 1.18 11.02 -0.64
C SER A 41 0.50 9.66 -0.87
N LEU A 42 -0.03 9.43 -2.09
CA LEU A 42 -0.60 8.14 -2.47
C LEU A 42 0.42 7.01 -2.44
N ASP A 43 1.64 7.24 -2.95
CA ASP A 43 2.70 6.23 -2.88
C ASP A 43 3.09 5.88 -1.44
N SER A 44 3.13 6.88 -0.55
CA SER A 44 3.41 6.67 0.87
C SER A 44 2.32 5.83 1.54
N ILE A 45 1.05 6.10 1.23
CA ILE A 45 -0.09 5.31 1.72
C ILE A 45 0.01 3.86 1.22
N VAL A 46 0.29 3.68 -0.07
CA VAL A 46 0.47 2.34 -0.67
C VAL A 46 1.60 1.58 -0.01
N LEU A 47 2.73 2.22 0.27
CA LEU A 47 3.86 1.59 0.96
C LEU A 47 3.47 1.09 2.36
N ILE A 48 2.76 1.93 3.13
CA ILE A 48 2.28 1.57 4.46
C ILE A 48 1.28 0.40 4.37
N ALA A 49 0.34 0.46 3.43
CA ALA A 49 -0.67 -0.57 3.24
C ALA A 49 -0.05 -1.93 2.89
N VAL A 50 0.89 -1.96 1.94
CA VAL A 50 1.59 -3.20 1.55
C VAL A 50 2.35 -3.80 2.74
N ARG A 51 3.13 -3.00 3.46
CA ARG A 51 3.85 -3.46 4.66
C ARG A 51 2.91 -3.97 5.75
N GLY A 52 1.77 -3.31 5.93
CA GLY A 52 0.74 -3.73 6.88
C GLY A 52 0.19 -5.11 6.53
N ILE A 53 -0.12 -5.35 5.26
CA ILE A 53 -0.62 -6.64 4.77
C ILE A 53 0.43 -7.73 4.95
N GLU A 54 1.66 -7.50 4.51
CA GLU A 54 2.77 -8.45 4.68
C GLU A 54 2.97 -8.83 6.15
N ARG A 55 2.86 -7.86 7.06
CA ARG A 55 2.98 -8.12 8.50
C ARG A 55 1.81 -8.94 9.03
N ILE A 56 0.58 -8.67 8.57
CA ILE A 56 -0.60 -9.48 8.94
C ILE A 56 -0.41 -10.93 8.47
N GLU A 57 -0.02 -11.14 7.21
CA GLU A 57 0.22 -12.48 6.65
C GLU A 57 1.30 -13.24 7.43
N GLN A 58 2.38 -12.54 7.82
CA GLN A 58 3.42 -13.11 8.67
C GLN A 58 2.88 -13.52 10.05
N LEU A 59 2.12 -12.65 10.71
CA LEU A 59 1.53 -12.93 12.03
C LEU A 59 0.53 -14.09 11.96
N GLU A 60 -0.27 -14.18 10.89
CA GLU A 60 -1.18 -15.30 10.66
C GLU A 60 -0.43 -16.61 10.42
N HIS A 61 0.74 -16.56 9.78
CA HIS A 61 1.62 -17.71 9.63
C HIS A 61 2.21 -18.15 10.97
N GLU A 62 2.80 -17.23 11.73
CA GLU A 62 3.34 -17.48 13.08
C GLU A 62 2.27 -18.07 14.01
N LEU A 63 1.04 -17.53 13.98
CA LEU A 63 -0.08 -18.03 14.78
C LEU A 63 -0.47 -19.46 14.39
N ARG A 64 -0.49 -19.79 13.09
CA ARG A 64 -0.76 -21.16 12.62
C ARG A 64 0.31 -22.15 13.06
N GLN A 65 1.58 -21.75 12.99
CA GLN A 65 2.70 -22.57 13.48
C GLN A 65 2.58 -22.82 14.99
N LEU A 66 2.32 -21.78 15.79
CA LEU A 66 2.13 -21.92 17.23
C LEU A 66 0.99 -22.89 17.56
N LYS A 67 -0.16 -22.75 16.90
CA LYS A 67 -1.29 -23.68 17.09
C LYS A 67 -0.93 -25.14 16.74
N ALA A 68 -0.16 -25.35 15.68
CA ALA A 68 0.31 -26.69 15.29
C ALA A 68 1.26 -27.29 16.34
N THR A 69 2.18 -26.50 16.88
CA THR A 69 3.15 -26.94 17.91
C THR A 69 2.49 -27.12 19.28
N SER A 70 1.57 -26.25 19.67
CA SER A 70 0.80 -26.36 20.92
C SER A 70 -0.20 -27.53 20.89
N GLY A 71 -0.64 -27.97 19.70
CA GLY A 71 -1.44 -29.19 19.53
C GLY A 71 -0.66 -30.49 19.71
N GLN A 72 0.68 -30.45 19.72
CA GLN A 72 1.55 -31.63 19.94
C GLN A 72 2.03 -31.80 21.39
N GLY A 73 1.84 -30.80 22.26
CA GLY A 73 2.22 -30.85 23.68
C GLY A 73 1.08 -31.21 24.64
N GLY A 74 -0.10 -31.55 24.12
CA GLY A 74 -1.33 -31.78 24.88
C GLY A 74 -1.92 -33.17 24.70
N VAL A 75 -1.08 -34.22 24.70
CA VAL A 75 -1.53 -35.59 24.94
C VAL A 75 -0.57 -36.20 25.96
N ARG A 76 -1.18 -36.72 27.03
CA ARG A 76 -0.56 -37.48 28.12
C ARG A 76 0.41 -38.54 27.65
#